data_AF-A0A1X7TGF9-F1
#
_entry.id   AF-A0A1X7TGF9-F1
#
_cell.length_a   1.000
_cell.length_b   1.000
_cell.length_c   1.000
_cell.angle_alpha   90.00
_cell.angle_beta   90.00
_cell.angle_gamma   90.00
#
_symmetry.space_group_name_H-M   'P 1'
#
loop_
_entity.id
_entity.type
_entity.pdbx_description
1 polymer ?
#
loop_
_entity_poly.entity_id
_entity_poly.type
_entity_poly.pdbx_seq_one_letter_code
_entity_poly.pdbx_strand_id
1 'polypeptide(L)'
;MSNCNFKTLRTDNGGDCTYREFNKHFKTVGIRHELTVPKTLEQIRVAERLNRTFMECVRAMLTDSQLPHKFWAEPLSTVVI
;
A
#
# COMPACT_ATOMS: atom_id res chain seq x y z
N MET A 1 -0.11 2.80 21.16
CA MET A 1 -0.53 2.33 19.83
C MET A 1 -1.96 2.79 19.61
N SER A 2 -2.16 3.84 18.84
CA SER A 2 -3.48 4.44 18.62
C SER A 2 -4.36 3.43 17.89
N ASN A 3 -5.47 3.03 18.51
CA ASN A 3 -6.46 2.11 17.95
C ASN A 3 -7.22 2.84 16.83
N CYS A 4 -6.57 3.03 15.68
CA CYS A 4 -7.12 3.76 14.54
C CYS A 4 -8.12 2.83 13.86
N ASN A 5 -9.39 2.95 14.24
CA ASN A 5 -10.48 2.18 13.69
C ASN A 5 -10.69 2.64 12.24
N PHE A 6 -10.09 1.94 11.27
CA PHE A 6 -10.22 2.26 9.85
C PHE A 6 -11.69 2.05 9.43
N LYS A 7 -12.47 3.14 9.41
CA LYS A 7 -13.90 3.06 9.06
C LYS A 7 -14.15 2.76 7.58
N THR A 8 -13.21 3.13 6.71
CA THR A 8 -13.36 2.97 5.26
C THR A 8 -12.00 2.85 4.57
N LEU A 9 -11.85 1.83 3.71
CA LEU A 9 -10.70 1.63 2.83
C LEU A 9 -11.14 1.88 1.39
N ARG A 10 -10.35 2.66 0.63
CA ARG A 10 -10.60 2.92 -0.80
C ARG A 10 -9.48 2.36 -1.65
N THR A 11 -9.83 1.57 -2.65
CA THR A 11 -8.89 1.02 -3.64
C THR A 11 -9.35 1.36 -5.05
N ASP A 12 -8.43 1.32 -6.00
CA ASP A 12 -8.76 1.48 -7.41
C ASP A 12 -9.44 0.20 -7.93
N ASN A 13 -10.31 0.34 -8.94
CA ASN A 13 -10.93 -0.80 -9.61
C ASN A 13 -9.96 -1.52 -10.58
N GLY A 14 -8.67 -1.58 -10.21
CA GLY A 14 -7.55 -2.04 -11.02
C GLY A 14 -7.49 -3.56 -11.15
N GLY A 15 -8.58 -4.20 -11.57
CA GLY A 15 -8.65 -5.49 -12.27
C GLY A 15 -8.18 -6.76 -11.56
N ASP A 16 -7.04 -6.75 -10.87
CA ASP A 16 -6.32 -7.99 -10.61
C ASP A 16 -6.07 -8.26 -9.12
N CYS A 17 -6.49 -9.48 -8.80
CA CYS A 17 -6.06 -10.33 -7.69
C CYS A 17 -6.54 -9.89 -6.32
N THR A 18 -7.52 -10.65 -5.80
CA THR A 18 -7.97 -10.73 -4.39
C THR A 18 -9.16 -9.86 -3.92
N TYR A 19 -9.95 -9.27 -4.83
CA TYR A 19 -11.19 -8.54 -4.47
C TYR A 19 -12.13 -9.31 -3.54
N ARG A 20 -12.35 -10.61 -3.80
CA ARG A 20 -13.33 -11.42 -3.04
C ARG A 20 -12.84 -11.81 -1.64
N GLU A 21 -11.56 -12.08 -1.50
CA GLU A 21 -10.96 -12.48 -0.22
C GLU A 21 -10.74 -11.27 0.68
N PHE A 22 -10.27 -10.16 0.11
CA PHE A 22 -10.14 -8.89 0.84
C PHE A 22 -11.50 -8.35 1.27
N ASN A 23 -12.53 -8.40 0.42
CA ASN A 23 -13.88 -7.99 0.85
C ASN A 23 -14.43 -8.86 1.98
N LYS A 24 -14.16 -10.17 1.97
CA LYS A 24 -14.57 -11.05 3.07
C LYS A 24 -13.83 -10.66 4.35
N HIS A 25 -12.52 -10.48 4.27
CA HIS A 25 -11.70 -10.08 5.42
C HIS A 25 -12.13 -8.73 5.99
N PHE A 26 -12.30 -7.70 5.16
CA PHE A 26 -12.74 -6.38 5.60
C PHE A 26 -14.14 -6.39 6.18
N LYS A 27 -15.06 -7.19 5.63
CA LYS A 27 -16.38 -7.40 6.26
C LYS A 27 -16.28 -8.02 7.65
N THR A 28 -15.39 -8.99 7.85
CA THR A 28 -15.16 -9.61 9.17
C THR A 28 -14.57 -8.62 10.18
N VAL A 29 -13.71 -7.71 9.73
CA VAL A 29 -13.06 -6.69 10.58
C VAL A 29 -13.91 -5.41 10.74
N GLY A 30 -15.04 -5.31 10.02
CA GLY A 30 -15.95 -4.15 10.07
C GLY A 30 -15.50 -2.95 9.24
N ILE A 31 -14.55 -3.12 8.33
CA ILE A 31 -14.03 -2.07 7.46
C ILE A 31 -14.88 -1.98 6.19
N ARG A 32 -15.40 -0.79 5.87
CA ARG A 32 -16.11 -0.56 4.60
C ARG A 32 -15.11 -0.44 3.45
N HIS A 33 -15.17 -1.32 2.46
CA HIS A 33 -14.31 -1.25 1.29
C HIS A 33 -15.06 -0.57 0.12
N GLU A 34 -14.52 0.55 -0.35
CA GLU A 34 -15.08 1.36 -1.44
C GLU A 34 -14.16 1.24 -2.66
N LEU A 35 -14.69 0.72 -3.77
CA LEU A 35 -14.00 0.73 -5.05
C LEU A 35 -14.19 2.08 -5.73
N THR A 36 -13.11 2.58 -6.31
CA THR A 36 -13.10 3.89 -6.94
C THR A 36 -12.74 3.74 -8.40
N VAL A 37 -13.31 4.60 -9.23
CA VAL A 37 -12.97 4.63 -10.66
C VAL A 37 -11.46 4.86 -10.77
N PRO A 38 -10.74 4.09 -11.62
CA PRO A 38 -9.30 4.21 -11.74
C PRO A 38 -8.88 5.67 -11.92
N LYS A 39 -7.85 6.11 -11.18
CA LYS A 39 -7.26 7.45 -11.26
C LYS A 39 -8.14 8.64 -10.84
N THR A 40 -9.32 8.43 -10.27
CA THR A 40 -10.27 9.54 -10.04
C THR A 40 -10.12 10.21 -8.66
N LEU A 41 -9.45 9.57 -7.71
CA LEU A 41 -9.28 10.14 -6.36
C LEU A 41 -7.86 10.65 -6.12
N GLU A 42 -7.75 11.91 -5.69
CA GLU A 42 -6.50 12.52 -5.23
C GLU A 42 -5.80 11.69 -4.14
N GLN A 43 -6.57 11.00 -3.29
CA GLN A 43 -6.04 10.12 -2.25
C GLN A 43 -5.28 8.91 -2.83
N ILE A 44 -5.76 8.33 -3.93
CA ILE A 44 -5.07 7.23 -4.61
C ILE A 44 -3.81 7.75 -5.29
N ARG A 45 -3.87 8.93 -5.90
CA ARG A 45 -2.69 9.57 -6.49
C ARG A 45 -1.62 9.86 -5.43
N VAL A 46 -2.01 10.27 -4.22
CA VAL A 46 -1.09 10.45 -3.10
C VAL A 46 -0.49 9.10 -2.68
N ALA A 47 -1.30 8.05 -2.53
CA ALA A 47 -0.80 6.72 -2.20
C ALA A 47 0.14 6.15 -3.27
N GLU A 48 -0.18 6.30 -4.55
CA GLU A 48 0.68 5.91 -5.68
C GLU A 48 2.02 6.66 -5.66
N ARG A 49 1.99 7.98 -5.42
CA ARG A 49 3.21 8.80 -5.30
C ARG A 49 4.07 8.33 -4.14
N LEU A 50 3.48 8.08 -2.98
CA LEU A 50 4.18 7.59 -1.80
C LEU A 50 4.79 6.21 -2.04
N ASN A 51 4.04 5.28 -2.62
CA ASN A 51 4.55 3.96 -2.97
C ASN A 51 5.75 4.05 -3.93
N ARG A 52 5.70 4.95 -4.91
CA ARG A 52 6.84 5.19 -5.81
C ARG A 52 8.05 5.74 -5.05
N THR A 53 7.87 6.77 -4.24
CA THR A 53 8.96 7.37 -3.44
C THR A 53 9.58 6.34 -2.50
N PHE A 54 8.78 5.51 -1.83
CA PHE A 54 9.30 4.48 -0.94
C PHE A 54 10.13 3.44 -1.70
N MET A 55 9.64 2.97 -2.85
CA MET A 55 10.39 2.01 -3.66
C MET A 55 11.68 2.61 -4.25
N GLU A 56 11.70 3.91 -4.56
CA GLU A 56 12.92 4.62 -4.96
C GLU A 56 13.94 4.67 -3.81
N CYS A 57 13.52 5.02 -2.59
CA CYS A 57 14.38 5.00 -1.41
C CYS A 57 14.92 3.59 -1.11
N VAL A 58 14.06 2.56 -1.19
CA VAL A 58 14.46 1.15 -1.01
C VAL A 58 15.52 0.75 -2.03
N ARG A 59 15.34 1.12 -3.30
CA ARG A 59 16.34 0.84 -4.36
C ARG A 59 17.66 1.56 -4.10
N ALA A 60 17.61 2.81 -3.65
CA ALA A 60 18.80 3.57 -3.29
C ALA A 60 19.57 2.91 -2.13
N MET A 61 18.87 2.54 -1.06
CA MET A 61 19.46 1.85 0.10
C MET A 61 20.05 0.49 -0.27
N LEU A 62 19.37 -0.30 -1.10
CA LEU A 62 19.90 -1.58 -1.58
C LEU A 62 21.15 -1.39 -2.46
N THR A 63 21.16 -0.35 -3.28
CA THR A 63 22.31 -0.03 -4.14
C THR A 63 23.52 0.41 -3.30
N ASP A 64 23.30 1.27 -2.32
CA ASP A 64 24.33 1.77 -1.39
C ASP A 64 24.93 0.62 -0.55
N SER A 65 24.07 -0.28 -0.05
CA SER A 65 24.48 -1.46 0.73
C SER A 65 24.97 -2.64 -0.12
N GLN A 66 24.94 -2.54 -1.45
CA GLN A 66 25.27 -3.62 -2.39
C GLN A 66 24.46 -4.91 -2.14
N LEU A 67 23.23 -4.76 -1.63
CA LEU A 67 22.36 -5.88 -1.31
C LEU A 67 21.46 -6.25 -2.50
N PRO A 68 21.24 -7.55 -2.74
CA PRO A 68 20.27 -8.00 -3.74
C PRO A 68 18.84 -7.54 -3.41
N HIS A 69 18.02 -7.33 -4.45
CA HIS A 69 16.62 -6.88 -4.32
C HIS A 69 15.72 -7.80 -3.48
N LYS A 70 16.15 -9.03 -3.19
CA LYS A 70 15.44 -9.94 -2.27
C LYS A 70 15.32 -9.39 -0.85
N PHE A 71 16.18 -8.46 -0.46
CA PHE A 71 16.19 -7.83 0.86
C PHE A 71 15.35 -6.55 0.95
N TRP A 72 14.50 -6.24 -0.04
CA TRP A 72 13.70 -5.00 -0.10
C TRP A 72 12.87 -4.69 1.16
N ALA A 73 12.44 -5.71 1.91
CA ALA A 73 11.59 -5.55 3.09
C ALA A 73 12.27 -4.77 4.23
N GLU A 74 13.57 -4.97 4.44
CA GLU A 74 14.31 -4.35 5.55
C GLU A 74 14.54 -2.84 5.31
N PRO A 75 15.05 -2.39 4.15
CA PRO A 75 15.07 -0.97 3.79
C PRO A 75 13.66 -0.37 3.75
N LEU A 76 12.65 -1.12 3.29
CA LEU A 76 11.28 -0.60 3.26
C LEU A 76 10.77 -0.30 4.67
N SER A 77 11.07 -1.17 5.64
CA SER A 77 10.71 -0.92 7.05
C SER A 77 11.41 0.30 7.66
N THR A 78 12.52 0.72 7.07
CA THR A 78 13.26 1.93 7.48
C THR A 78 12.71 3.19 6.81
N VAL A 79 12.25 3.06 5.55
CA VAL A 79 11.72 4.15 4.74
C VAL A 79 10.27 4.49 5.10
N VAL A 80 9.48 3.49 5.50
CA VAL A 80 8.10 3.67 5.94
C VAL A 80 8.12 4.11 7.41
N ILE A 81 7.66 5.34 7.66
CA ILE A 81 7.57 5.98 8.98
C ILE A 81 6.20 5.74 9.61
#